data_AF-F1ASV1-F1
#
_entry.id   AF-F1ASV1-F1
#
_cell.length_a   1.000
_cell.length_b   1.000
_cell.length_c   1.000
_cell.angle_alpha   90.00
_cell.angle_beta   90.00
_cell.angle_gamma   90.00
#
_symmetry.space_group_name_H-M   'P 1'
#
loop_
_entity.id
_entity.type
_entity.pdbx_description
1 polymer ?
#
loop_
_entity_poly.entity_id
_entity_poly.type
_entity_poly.pdbx_seq_one_letter_code
_entity_poly.pdbx_strand_id
1 'polypeptide(L)'
;PAGDPVEAEAIYTAFFQKSNGIPIEVNDADDIVVGSIKTVIGHTESTAGLAAIVKVAQALKHGQIPPNGNRVLDGKTLDFTINPRVEPWCKNLRIASELTPWPKVAPGQCRRASINSFGFGGTNAHVILESLGDGIKVEPVEENGESDMVRSFVFSAQSKQSLMANLAAHVAYLSEHPDTRLADLAWTLRSRRSRLPLRVALPASSIEMLRTSQQDIISSDPNKLQLDQRLKLTTTGSSASTKEHRPKLLGI
;
A
#
# COMPACT_ATOMS: atom_id res chain seq x y z
N PRO A 1 31.91 11.64 6.17
CA PRO A 1 30.85 10.62 6.33
C PRO A 1 31.45 9.25 6.73
N ALA A 2 31.38 8.90 8.01
CA ALA A 2 31.99 7.68 8.56
C ALA A 2 31.00 6.49 8.68
N GLY A 3 29.69 6.73 8.51
CA GLY A 3 28.65 5.72 8.74
C GLY A 3 28.57 4.63 7.68
N ASP A 4 28.48 4.99 6.39
CA ASP A 4 28.26 4.02 5.31
C ASP A 4 29.32 2.89 5.24
N PRO A 5 30.64 3.17 5.41
CA PRO A 5 31.63 2.11 5.46
C PRO A 5 31.42 1.13 6.62
N VAL A 6 31.03 1.64 7.80
CA VAL A 6 30.80 0.82 9.00
C VAL A 6 29.54 -0.03 8.85
N GLU A 7 28.48 0.51 8.24
CA GLU A 7 27.28 -0.27 7.96
C GLU A 7 27.55 -1.37 6.91
N ALA A 8 28.30 -1.05 5.85
CA ALA A 8 28.67 -2.03 4.83
C ALA A 8 29.55 -3.16 5.40
N GLU A 9 30.54 -2.81 6.23
CA GLU A 9 31.36 -3.78 6.97
C GLU A 9 30.51 -4.68 7.87
N ALA A 10 29.56 -4.10 8.61
CA ALA A 10 28.68 -4.85 9.50
C ALA A 10 27.79 -5.85 8.74
N ILE A 11 27.23 -5.44 7.60
CA ILE A 11 26.45 -6.32 6.72
C ILE A 11 27.35 -7.44 6.18
N TYR A 12 28.52 -7.10 5.65
CA TYR A 12 29.45 -8.09 5.10
C TYR A 12 29.85 -9.13 6.15
N THR A 13 30.21 -8.66 7.34
CA THR A 13 30.58 -9.52 8.48
C THR A 13 29.43 -10.44 8.89
N ALA A 14 28.20 -9.94 8.93
CA ALA A 14 27.04 -10.72 9.36
C ALA A 14 26.64 -11.83 8.39
N PHE A 15 26.80 -11.61 7.07
CA PHE A 15 26.31 -12.53 6.04
C PHE A 15 27.40 -13.33 5.35
N PHE A 16 28.62 -12.80 5.25
CA PHE A 16 29.69 -13.36 4.43
C PHE A 16 30.95 -13.70 5.21
N GLN A 17 30.92 -13.60 6.55
CA GLN A 17 32.03 -14.01 7.41
C GLN A 17 31.57 -15.04 8.45
N LYS A 18 32.34 -16.12 8.58
CA LYS A 18 32.15 -17.11 9.66
C LYS A 18 32.57 -16.51 10.99
N SER A 19 32.09 -17.09 12.09
CA SER A 19 32.45 -16.66 13.46
C SER A 19 33.96 -16.71 13.77
N ASN A 20 34.74 -17.46 12.99
CA ASN A 20 36.21 -17.53 13.10
C ASN A 20 36.95 -16.55 12.17
N GLY A 21 36.23 -15.61 11.56
CA GLY A 21 36.79 -14.57 10.69
C GLY A 21 37.05 -15.02 9.25
N ILE A 22 36.79 -16.28 8.90
CA ILE A 22 37.01 -16.80 7.55
C ILE A 22 35.84 -16.39 6.64
N PRO A 23 36.10 -15.77 5.46
CA PRO A 23 35.05 -15.48 4.49
C PRO A 23 34.29 -16.74 4.05
N ILE A 24 32.98 -16.61 3.87
CA ILE A 24 32.13 -17.64 3.29
C ILE A 24 32.30 -17.56 1.77
N GLU A 25 32.55 -18.69 1.12
CA GLU A 25 32.49 -18.75 -0.34
C GLU A 25 31.03 -18.59 -0.77
N VAL A 26 30.76 -17.51 -1.49
CA VAL A 26 29.46 -17.16 -2.05
C VAL A 26 29.62 -16.90 -3.54
N ASN A 27 28.60 -17.23 -4.32
CA ASN A 27 28.57 -16.96 -5.75
C ASN A 27 27.71 -15.69 -6.01
N ASP A 28 27.69 -15.20 -7.25
CA ASP A 28 26.93 -14.00 -7.61
C ASP A 28 25.41 -14.15 -7.42
N ALA A 29 24.88 -15.39 -7.33
CA ALA A 29 23.47 -15.62 -7.02
C ALA A 29 23.14 -15.40 -5.53
N ASP A 30 24.15 -15.29 -4.68
CA ASP A 30 24.02 -14.98 -3.24
C ASP A 30 24.09 -13.46 -2.96
N ASP A 31 24.13 -12.63 -4.00
CA ASP A 31 24.20 -11.17 -3.88
C ASP A 31 23.02 -10.60 -3.07
N ILE A 32 23.36 -9.79 -2.07
CA ILE A 32 22.37 -9.04 -1.28
C ILE A 32 22.17 -7.67 -1.89
N VAL A 33 20.92 -7.35 -2.24
CA VAL A 33 20.57 -6.03 -2.75
C VAL A 33 20.38 -5.06 -1.59
N VAL A 34 21.14 -3.96 -1.60
CA VAL A 34 21.12 -2.92 -0.56
C VAL A 34 20.64 -1.58 -1.09
N GLY A 35 19.99 -0.81 -0.23
CA GLY A 35 19.58 0.56 -0.56
C GLY A 35 18.83 1.25 0.57
N SER A 36 18.81 2.57 0.54
CA SER A 36 18.22 3.43 1.56
C SER A 36 17.05 4.23 0.99
N ILE A 37 15.98 4.42 1.76
CA ILE A 37 14.90 5.35 1.36
C ILE A 37 15.34 6.81 1.51
N LYS A 38 16.39 7.07 2.30
CA LYS A 38 16.89 8.43 2.59
C LYS A 38 17.43 9.14 1.35
N THR A 39 17.80 8.39 0.32
CA THR A 39 18.24 8.92 -0.97
C THR A 39 17.11 9.52 -1.81
N VAL A 40 15.84 9.26 -1.43
CA VAL A 40 14.65 9.75 -2.13
C VAL A 40 13.97 10.86 -1.32
N ILE A 41 13.81 10.67 -0.01
CA ILE A 41 13.02 11.57 0.85
C ILE A 41 13.87 12.31 1.91
N GLY A 42 15.18 12.16 1.86
CA GLY A 42 16.09 12.67 2.90
C GLY A 42 16.03 11.86 4.20
N HIS A 43 16.77 12.33 5.21
CA HIS A 43 16.74 11.71 6.53
C HIS A 43 15.59 12.26 7.35
N THR A 44 14.51 11.48 7.50
CA THR A 44 13.29 11.88 8.23
C THR A 44 13.39 11.64 9.76
N GLU A 45 14.61 11.72 10.30
CA GLU A 45 14.96 11.55 11.72
C GLU A 45 14.19 10.41 12.42
N SER A 46 13.36 10.75 13.41
CA SER A 46 12.56 9.83 14.22
C SER A 46 11.62 8.93 13.42
N THR A 47 11.32 9.27 12.16
CA THR A 47 10.46 8.47 11.27
C THR A 47 11.24 7.67 10.22
N ALA A 48 12.58 7.73 10.23
CA ALA A 48 13.40 7.06 9.22
C ALA A 48 13.19 5.54 9.22
N GLY A 49 13.01 4.93 10.38
CA GLY A 49 12.69 3.50 10.50
C GLY A 49 11.33 3.15 9.88
N LEU A 50 10.29 3.95 10.17
CA LEU A 50 8.96 3.76 9.60
C LEU A 50 8.97 3.92 8.07
N ALA A 51 9.67 4.92 7.54
CA ALA A 51 9.81 5.11 6.09
C ALA A 51 10.48 3.91 5.42
N ALA A 52 11.50 3.31 6.05
CA ALA A 52 12.15 2.11 5.57
C ALA A 52 11.22 0.88 5.60
N ILE A 53 10.43 0.73 6.67
CA ILE A 53 9.39 -0.32 6.78
C ILE A 53 8.38 -0.19 5.65
N VAL A 54 7.87 1.02 5.38
CA VAL A 54 6.91 1.25 4.30
C VAL A 54 7.54 0.93 2.93
N LYS A 55 8.78 1.36 2.67
CA LYS A 55 9.51 1.00 1.44
C LYS A 55 9.58 -0.52 1.27
N VAL A 56 10.02 -1.23 2.30
CA VAL A 56 10.21 -2.69 2.23
C VAL A 56 8.88 -3.43 2.12
N ALA A 57 7.85 -3.01 2.85
CA ALA A 57 6.52 -3.61 2.76
C ALA A 57 5.94 -3.49 1.34
N GLN A 58 6.10 -2.32 0.71
CA GLN A 58 5.69 -2.11 -0.68
C GLN A 58 6.55 -2.93 -1.66
N ALA A 59 7.86 -2.99 -1.45
CA ALA A 59 8.77 -3.81 -2.28
C ALA A 59 8.41 -5.30 -2.23
N LEU A 60 8.11 -5.83 -1.05
CA LEU A 60 7.65 -7.21 -0.85
C LEU A 60 6.28 -7.44 -1.52
N LYS A 61 5.32 -6.52 -1.32
CA LYS A 61 3.97 -6.59 -1.91
C LYS A 61 4.01 -6.65 -3.43
N HIS A 62 4.85 -5.82 -4.05
CA HIS A 62 4.97 -5.74 -5.51
C HIS A 62 5.98 -6.71 -6.11
N GLY A 63 6.76 -7.43 -5.28
CA GLY A 63 7.83 -8.30 -5.74
C GLY A 63 8.90 -7.54 -6.55
N GLN A 64 9.19 -6.30 -6.16
CA GLN A 64 10.10 -5.40 -6.88
C GLN A 64 10.95 -4.59 -5.91
N ILE A 65 12.23 -4.41 -6.23
CA ILE A 65 13.18 -3.62 -5.44
C ILE A 65 13.30 -2.25 -6.12
N PRO A 66 12.88 -1.15 -5.47
CA PRO A 66 12.98 0.19 -6.04
C PRO A 66 14.44 0.66 -6.10
N PRO A 67 14.78 1.57 -7.03
CA PRO A 67 16.12 2.12 -7.14
C PRO A 67 16.54 2.87 -5.88
N ASN A 68 17.84 2.81 -5.59
CA ASN A 68 18.50 3.53 -4.52
C ASN A 68 18.88 4.93 -4.98
N GLY A 69 17.95 5.87 -4.79
CA GLY A 69 18.11 7.28 -5.11
C GLY A 69 17.45 7.67 -6.42
N ASN A 70 17.20 8.96 -6.56
CA ASN A 70 16.64 9.50 -7.79
C ASN A 70 17.79 9.79 -8.76
N ARG A 71 17.94 8.94 -9.80
CA ARG A 71 18.95 9.17 -10.84
C ARG A 71 18.68 10.43 -11.66
N VAL A 72 17.46 10.95 -11.63
CA VAL A 72 17.05 12.16 -12.36
C VAL A 72 16.60 13.22 -11.37
N LEU A 73 17.44 14.23 -11.15
CA LEU A 73 17.08 15.43 -10.39
C LEU A 73 17.08 16.61 -11.36
N ASP A 74 15.97 17.34 -11.45
CA ASP A 74 15.81 18.49 -12.37
C ASP A 74 16.19 18.19 -13.83
N GLY A 75 15.85 16.99 -14.32
CA GLY A 75 16.14 16.55 -15.69
C GLY A 75 17.60 16.18 -15.96
N LYS A 76 18.46 16.14 -14.94
CA LYS A 76 19.86 15.72 -15.06
C LYS A 76 20.07 14.33 -14.48
N THR A 77 20.73 13.47 -15.25
CA THR A 77 21.22 12.18 -14.77
C THR A 77 22.39 12.40 -13.82
N LEU A 78 22.27 11.94 -12.57
CA LEU A 78 23.38 11.93 -11.62
C LEU A 78 24.21 10.66 -11.80
N ASP A 79 25.52 10.83 -11.94
CA ASP A 79 26.45 9.70 -11.90
C ASP A 79 26.49 9.09 -10.49
N PHE A 80 26.30 7.79 -10.43
CA PHE A 80 26.38 7.03 -9.19
C PHE A 80 27.81 6.55 -8.99
N THR A 81 28.54 7.20 -8.08
CA THR A 81 29.88 6.78 -7.67
C THR A 81 29.81 6.23 -6.25
N ILE A 82 30.25 4.98 -6.07
CA ILE A 82 30.36 4.37 -4.74
C ILE A 82 31.45 5.10 -3.96
N ASN A 83 31.22 5.30 -2.66
CA ASN A 83 32.24 5.84 -1.77
C ASN A 83 33.43 4.86 -1.72
N PRO A 84 34.68 5.27 -2.03
CA PRO A 84 35.84 4.38 -2.04
C PRO A 84 36.08 3.63 -0.73
N ARG A 85 35.60 4.16 0.39
CA ARG A 85 35.69 3.50 1.71
C ARG A 85 34.69 2.37 1.90
N VAL A 86 33.68 2.27 1.04
CA VAL A 86 32.66 1.21 1.04
C VAL A 86 33.05 0.07 0.09
N GLU A 87 33.82 0.37 -0.97
CA GLU A 87 34.27 -0.61 -1.98
C GLU A 87 34.83 -1.93 -1.43
N PRO A 88 35.65 -1.95 -0.35
CA PRO A 88 36.17 -3.21 0.21
C PRO A 88 35.08 -4.19 0.67
N TRP A 89 33.91 -3.66 1.02
CA TRP A 89 32.77 -4.41 1.56
C TRP A 89 31.67 -4.64 0.51
N CYS A 90 31.84 -4.15 -0.72
CA CYS A 90 30.84 -4.28 -1.78
C CYS A 90 30.80 -5.66 -2.44
N LYS A 91 31.74 -6.56 -2.11
CA LYS A 91 31.73 -7.93 -2.64
C LYS A 91 30.41 -8.61 -2.21
N ASN A 92 29.60 -9.00 -3.19
CA ASN A 92 28.25 -9.56 -3.02
C ASN A 92 27.20 -8.60 -2.39
N LEU A 93 27.47 -7.29 -2.38
CA LEU A 93 26.49 -6.25 -2.07
C LEU A 93 26.18 -5.44 -3.33
N ARG A 94 24.95 -5.56 -3.82
CA ARG A 94 24.50 -4.85 -5.02
C ARG A 94 23.59 -3.68 -4.67
N ILE A 95 23.94 -2.49 -5.16
CA ILE A 95 23.07 -1.33 -5.01
C ILE A 95 22.09 -1.30 -6.19
N ALA A 96 20.79 -1.36 -5.93
CA ALA A 96 19.78 -1.28 -6.99
C ALA A 96 19.80 0.13 -7.62
N SER A 97 20.23 0.26 -8.88
CA SER A 97 20.22 1.54 -9.60
C SER A 97 18.95 1.78 -10.41
N GLU A 98 18.17 0.73 -10.62
CA GLU A 98 16.92 0.71 -11.39
C GLU A 98 15.88 -0.18 -10.70
N LEU A 99 14.62 -0.06 -11.12
CA LEU A 99 13.54 -0.92 -10.61
C LEU A 99 13.85 -2.37 -11.00
N THR A 100 14.20 -3.18 -10.01
CA THR A 100 14.65 -4.55 -10.22
C THR A 100 13.55 -5.53 -9.79
N PRO A 101 13.16 -6.52 -10.60
CA PRO A 101 12.31 -7.61 -10.14
C PRO A 101 12.93 -8.31 -8.93
N TRP A 102 12.14 -8.54 -7.88
CA TRP A 102 12.59 -9.35 -6.74
C TRP A 102 12.37 -10.82 -7.09
N PRO A 103 13.44 -11.62 -7.23
CA PRO A 103 13.32 -13.01 -7.67
C PRO A 103 12.28 -13.80 -6.87
N LYS A 104 11.58 -14.70 -7.55
CA LYS A 104 10.72 -15.68 -6.88
C LYS A 104 11.61 -16.63 -6.09
N VAL A 105 11.14 -17.02 -4.92
CA VAL A 105 11.82 -17.98 -4.04
C VAL A 105 11.23 -19.38 -4.22
N ALA A 106 11.97 -20.40 -3.80
CA ALA A 106 11.50 -21.79 -3.88
C ALA A 106 10.20 -22.00 -3.06
N PRO A 107 9.38 -23.01 -3.40
CA PRO A 107 8.20 -23.35 -2.61
C PRO A 107 8.53 -23.53 -1.12
N GLY A 108 7.73 -22.92 -0.24
CA GLY A 108 7.96 -22.93 1.21
C GLY A 108 8.97 -21.88 1.71
N GLN A 109 9.54 -21.07 0.83
CA GLN A 109 10.36 -19.92 1.20
C GLN A 109 9.61 -18.59 0.99
N CYS A 110 10.13 -17.54 1.60
CA CYS A 110 9.59 -16.19 1.52
C CYS A 110 10.71 -15.20 1.19
N ARG A 111 10.36 -14.11 0.50
CA ARG A 111 11.27 -12.97 0.35
C ARG A 111 11.46 -12.32 1.73
N ARG A 112 12.70 -11.99 2.06
CA ARG A 112 13.06 -11.34 3.32
C ARG A 112 13.86 -10.09 3.07
N ALA A 113 13.60 -9.06 3.85
CA ALA A 113 14.43 -7.86 3.89
C ALA A 113 14.74 -7.48 5.33
N SER A 114 15.99 -7.10 5.53
CA SER A 114 16.49 -6.54 6.77
C SER A 114 16.43 -5.01 6.72
N ILE A 115 16.04 -4.40 7.82
CA ILE A 115 15.93 -2.95 7.98
C ILE A 115 16.76 -2.53 9.19
N ASN A 116 17.74 -1.67 8.95
CA ASN A 116 18.59 -1.07 9.97
C ASN A 116 18.16 0.37 10.26
N SER A 117 18.18 0.77 11.53
CA SER A 117 18.04 2.16 11.96
C SER A 117 18.96 2.44 13.14
N PHE A 118 19.85 3.42 12.95
CA PHE A 118 20.86 3.82 13.95
C PHE A 118 20.58 5.23 14.43
N GLY A 119 20.32 5.39 15.73
CA GLY A 119 20.13 6.69 16.35
C GLY A 119 21.46 7.35 16.71
N PHE A 120 21.56 8.68 16.61
CA PHE A 120 22.79 9.41 16.92
C PHE A 120 23.28 9.16 18.36
N GLY A 121 22.37 8.88 19.30
CA GLY A 121 22.67 8.58 20.69
C GLY A 121 23.19 7.15 20.93
N GLY A 122 23.40 6.36 19.87
CA GLY A 122 23.94 4.98 19.96
C GLY A 122 22.89 3.88 20.09
N THR A 123 21.61 4.23 20.22
CA THR A 123 20.51 3.24 20.21
C THR A 123 20.25 2.75 18.79
N ASN A 124 20.36 1.44 18.59
CA ASN A 124 20.21 0.78 17.30
C ASN A 124 19.00 -0.16 17.30
N ALA A 125 18.33 -0.24 16.17
CA ALA A 125 17.22 -1.18 15.94
C ALA A 125 17.39 -1.91 14.60
N HIS A 126 16.99 -3.17 14.58
CA HIS A 126 17.00 -4.04 13.41
C HIS A 126 15.69 -4.82 13.32
N VAL A 127 15.09 -4.87 12.14
CA VAL A 127 13.86 -5.62 11.88
C VAL A 127 14.01 -6.41 10.60
N ILE A 128 13.52 -7.66 10.60
CA ILE A 128 13.40 -8.49 9.41
C ILE A 128 11.92 -8.55 9.03
N LEU A 129 11.60 -8.19 7.79
CA LEU A 129 10.27 -8.36 7.21
C LEU A 129 10.28 -9.51 6.23
N GLU A 130 9.23 -10.32 6.29
CA GLU A 130 9.03 -11.48 5.43
C GLU A 130 7.74 -11.29 4.61
N SER A 131 7.77 -11.63 3.32
CA SER A 131 6.55 -11.68 2.50
C SER A 131 5.63 -12.79 3.01
N LEU A 132 4.31 -12.59 2.95
CA LEU A 132 3.37 -13.71 3.00
C LEU A 132 3.69 -14.61 1.78
N GLY A 133 4.25 -15.80 2.01
CA GLY A 133 4.97 -16.57 0.99
C GLY A 133 4.27 -16.67 -0.36
N ASP A 134 5.04 -16.68 -1.45
CA ASP A 134 4.54 -16.65 -2.84
C ASP A 134 3.57 -17.80 -3.19
N GLY A 135 3.51 -18.84 -2.36
CA GLY A 135 2.61 -19.99 -2.49
C GLY A 135 1.34 -19.93 -1.64
N ILE A 136 1.18 -18.94 -0.75
CA ILE A 136 -0.09 -18.73 -0.03
C ILE A 136 -1.04 -18.01 -0.99
N LYS A 137 -1.61 -18.78 -1.92
CA LYS A 137 -2.81 -18.34 -2.61
C LYS A 137 -3.93 -18.34 -1.56
N VAL A 138 -4.36 -17.15 -1.16
CA VAL A 138 -5.70 -17.03 -0.62
C VAL A 138 -6.60 -17.36 -1.80
N GLU A 139 -7.02 -18.62 -1.90
CA GLU A 139 -7.97 -19.06 -2.92
C GLU A 139 -9.14 -18.08 -2.88
N PRO A 140 -9.37 -17.30 -3.95
CA PRO A 140 -10.51 -16.41 -3.97
C PRO A 140 -11.73 -17.29 -3.77
N VAL A 141 -12.52 -17.01 -2.74
CA VAL A 141 -13.81 -17.68 -2.58
C VAL A 141 -14.56 -17.39 -3.89
N GLU A 142 -14.79 -18.45 -4.68
CA GLU A 142 -15.55 -18.39 -5.92
C GLU A 142 -16.96 -17.92 -5.55
N GLU A 143 -17.27 -16.67 -5.87
CA GLU A 143 -18.63 -16.14 -5.80
C GLU A 143 -19.40 -16.75 -6.96
N ASN A 144 -19.91 -17.97 -6.76
CA ASN A 144 -20.86 -18.60 -7.66
C ASN A 144 -22.10 -17.69 -7.80
N GLY A 145 -22.18 -16.92 -8.89
CA GLY A 145 -23.43 -16.31 -9.38
C GLY A 145 -23.82 -14.91 -8.86
N GLU A 146 -22.88 -14.07 -8.41
CA GLU A 146 -23.20 -12.76 -7.78
C GLU A 146 -23.06 -11.51 -8.67
N SER A 147 -22.95 -11.66 -10.00
CA SER A 147 -22.77 -10.53 -10.95
C SER A 147 -23.83 -9.43 -10.86
N ASP A 148 -25.02 -9.71 -10.29
CA ASP A 148 -26.15 -8.78 -10.17
C ASP A 148 -26.61 -8.54 -8.72
N MET A 149 -25.90 -9.04 -7.71
CA MET A 149 -26.31 -8.84 -6.32
C MET A 149 -26.12 -7.38 -5.90
N VAL A 150 -27.22 -6.68 -5.62
CA VAL A 150 -27.15 -5.32 -5.06
C VAL A 150 -26.59 -5.36 -3.64
N ARG A 151 -25.48 -4.68 -3.42
CA ARG A 151 -24.82 -4.52 -2.11
C ARG A 151 -24.95 -3.08 -1.62
N SER A 152 -24.91 -2.89 -0.31
CA SER A 152 -24.94 -1.56 0.31
C SER A 152 -23.54 -1.10 0.71
N PHE A 153 -23.09 0.01 0.13
CA PHE A 153 -21.80 0.64 0.41
C PHE A 153 -22.04 1.82 1.35
N VAL A 154 -21.48 1.74 2.56
CA VAL A 154 -21.70 2.73 3.61
C VAL A 154 -20.50 3.65 3.76
N PHE A 155 -20.75 4.95 3.76
CA PHE A 155 -19.74 5.98 3.99
C PHE A 155 -20.16 6.83 5.18
N SER A 156 -19.17 7.27 5.97
CA SER A 156 -19.43 8.24 7.03
C SER A 156 -18.27 9.22 7.22
N ALA A 157 -18.59 10.41 7.71
CA ALA A 157 -17.63 11.46 7.99
C ALA A 157 -18.11 12.39 9.13
N GLN A 158 -17.18 13.18 9.68
CA GLN A 158 -17.49 14.18 10.69
C GLN A 158 -18.07 15.47 10.10
N SER A 159 -17.70 15.80 8.86
CA SER A 159 -18.12 17.01 8.14
C SER A 159 -18.54 16.68 6.71
N LYS A 160 -19.37 17.54 6.10
CA LYS A 160 -19.79 17.38 4.70
C LYS A 160 -18.58 17.41 3.75
N GLN A 161 -17.61 18.28 4.02
CA GLN A 161 -16.37 18.39 3.25
C GLN A 161 -15.58 17.08 3.27
N SER A 162 -15.39 16.47 4.45
CA SER A 162 -14.71 15.17 4.57
C SER A 162 -15.50 14.05 3.92
N LEU A 163 -16.84 14.09 3.94
CA LEU A 163 -17.65 13.11 3.23
C LEU A 163 -17.41 13.19 1.72
N MET A 164 -17.45 14.40 1.15
CA MET A 164 -17.22 14.61 -0.28
C MET A 164 -15.80 14.22 -0.69
N ALA A 165 -14.79 14.58 0.11
CA ALA A 165 -13.41 14.17 -0.13
C ALA A 165 -13.25 12.63 -0.11
N ASN A 166 -13.88 11.95 0.85
CA ASN A 166 -13.85 10.49 0.94
C ASN A 166 -14.52 9.83 -0.27
N LEU A 167 -15.67 10.34 -0.72
CA LEU A 167 -16.36 9.84 -1.92
C LEU A 167 -15.51 10.07 -3.18
N ALA A 168 -14.91 11.25 -3.33
CA ALA A 168 -14.05 11.56 -4.47
C ALA A 168 -12.80 10.67 -4.52
N ALA A 169 -12.13 10.48 -3.37
CA ALA A 169 -10.98 9.57 -3.26
C ALA A 169 -11.38 8.11 -3.58
N HIS A 170 -12.58 7.69 -3.17
CA HIS A 170 -13.08 6.36 -3.48
C HIS A 170 -13.40 6.18 -4.97
N VAL A 171 -13.98 7.19 -5.62
CA VAL A 171 -14.20 7.19 -7.07
C VAL A 171 -12.86 7.07 -7.82
N ALA A 172 -11.84 7.82 -7.39
CA ALA A 172 -10.50 7.73 -7.98
C ALA A 172 -9.91 6.32 -7.81
N TYR A 173 -9.95 5.78 -6.58
CA TYR A 173 -9.51 4.42 -6.30
C TYR A 173 -10.18 3.36 -7.19
N LEU A 174 -11.50 3.39 -7.31
CA LEU A 174 -12.24 2.46 -8.18
C LEU A 174 -11.96 2.65 -9.67
N SER A 175 -11.47 3.82 -10.07
CA SER A 175 -11.05 4.06 -11.45
C SER A 175 -9.69 3.40 -11.73
N GLU A 176 -8.80 3.37 -10.74
CA GLU A 176 -7.47 2.74 -10.83
C GLU A 176 -7.50 1.23 -10.59
N HIS A 177 -8.55 0.73 -9.92
CA HIS A 177 -8.70 -0.68 -9.53
C HIS A 177 -10.06 -1.26 -9.98
N PRO A 178 -10.29 -1.44 -11.30
CA PRO A 178 -11.54 -1.98 -11.83
C PRO A 178 -11.79 -3.45 -11.45
N ASP A 179 -10.77 -4.16 -10.97
CA ASP A 179 -10.81 -5.53 -10.47
C ASP A 179 -11.23 -5.64 -8.99
N THR A 180 -11.58 -4.51 -8.35
CA THR A 180 -12.00 -4.49 -6.95
C THR A 180 -13.23 -5.37 -6.71
N ARG A 181 -13.11 -6.36 -5.81
CA ARG A 181 -14.24 -7.18 -5.37
C ARG A 181 -15.24 -6.35 -4.56
N LEU A 182 -16.45 -6.20 -5.09
CA LEU A 182 -17.51 -5.41 -4.45
C LEU A 182 -17.96 -5.96 -3.08
N ALA A 183 -17.89 -7.28 -2.89
CA ALA A 183 -18.20 -7.92 -1.60
C ALA A 183 -17.23 -7.48 -0.50
N ASP A 184 -15.92 -7.57 -0.78
CA ASP A 184 -14.86 -7.19 0.15
C ASP A 184 -14.90 -5.69 0.45
N LEU A 185 -15.21 -4.88 -0.57
CA LEU A 185 -15.36 -3.45 -0.43
C LEU A 185 -16.54 -3.10 0.49
N ALA A 186 -17.73 -3.66 0.23
CA ALA A 186 -18.90 -3.44 1.07
C ALA A 186 -18.66 -3.89 2.52
N TRP A 187 -18.03 -5.06 2.70
CA TRP A 187 -17.65 -5.56 4.02
C TRP A 187 -16.65 -4.64 4.73
N THR A 188 -15.62 -4.17 4.02
CA THR A 188 -14.59 -3.27 4.56
C THR A 188 -15.19 -1.94 4.99
N LEU A 189 -16.02 -1.33 4.14
CA LEU A 189 -16.70 -0.07 4.44
C LEU A 189 -17.62 -0.20 5.66
N ARG A 190 -18.30 -1.34 5.81
CA ARG A 190 -19.20 -1.60 6.95
C ARG A 190 -18.46 -1.95 8.25
N SER A 191 -17.42 -2.78 8.17
CA SER A 191 -16.83 -3.47 9.33
C SER A 191 -15.50 -2.88 9.78
N ARG A 192 -14.81 -2.14 8.91
CA ARG A 192 -13.42 -1.65 9.14
C ARG A 192 -13.33 -0.13 9.11
N ARG A 193 -14.45 0.58 9.18
CA ARG A 193 -14.53 2.05 9.22
C ARG A 193 -15.32 2.50 10.44
N SER A 194 -14.91 3.62 11.03
CA SER A 194 -15.64 4.27 12.11
C SER A 194 -17.02 4.73 11.63
N ARG A 195 -17.99 4.78 12.55
CA ARG A 195 -19.38 5.19 12.27
C ARG A 195 -19.62 6.63 12.72
N LEU A 196 -19.32 7.58 11.85
CA LEU A 196 -19.40 9.02 12.14
C LEU A 196 -20.82 9.58 11.91
N PRO A 197 -21.14 10.82 12.35
CA PRO A 197 -22.52 11.33 12.35
C PRO A 197 -23.12 11.53 10.95
N LEU A 198 -22.36 12.03 9.98
CA LEU A 198 -22.84 12.17 8.60
C LEU A 198 -22.66 10.83 7.89
N ARG A 199 -23.74 10.29 7.35
CA ARG A 199 -23.75 8.94 6.76
C ARG A 199 -24.49 8.94 5.43
N VAL A 200 -24.00 8.12 4.52
CA VAL A 200 -24.70 7.79 3.28
C VAL A 200 -24.52 6.30 3.01
N ALA A 201 -25.58 5.64 2.56
CA ALA A 201 -25.53 4.28 2.08
C ALA A 201 -25.98 4.25 0.62
N LEU A 202 -25.14 3.66 -0.22
CA LEU A 202 -25.34 3.60 -1.67
C LEU A 202 -25.54 2.14 -2.06
N PRO A 203 -26.72 1.75 -2.56
CA PRO A 203 -26.90 0.44 -3.15
C PRO A 203 -26.28 0.42 -4.55
N ALA A 204 -25.49 -0.61 -4.86
CA ALA A 204 -24.98 -0.84 -6.20
C ALA A 204 -24.71 -2.34 -6.44
N SER A 205 -24.92 -2.80 -7.67
CA SER A 205 -24.51 -4.14 -8.12
C SER A 205 -23.22 -4.13 -8.96
N SER A 206 -22.77 -2.95 -9.42
CA SER A 206 -21.54 -2.80 -10.22
C SER A 206 -20.70 -1.60 -9.75
N ILE A 207 -19.41 -1.61 -10.14
CA ILE A 207 -18.47 -0.51 -9.88
C ILE A 207 -18.96 0.76 -10.57
N GLU A 208 -19.46 0.66 -11.80
CA GLU A 208 -19.99 1.77 -12.58
C GLU A 208 -21.18 2.41 -11.86
N MET A 209 -22.16 1.61 -11.42
CA MET A 209 -23.34 2.11 -10.71
C MET A 209 -22.95 2.81 -9.39
N LEU A 210 -21.99 2.24 -8.66
CA LEU A 210 -21.47 2.85 -7.44
C LEU A 210 -20.80 4.19 -7.73
N ARG A 211 -19.92 4.25 -8.74
CA ARG A 211 -19.21 5.48 -9.13
C ARG A 211 -20.16 6.57 -9.57
N THR A 212 -21.17 6.25 -10.39
CA THR A 212 -22.20 7.21 -10.81
C THR A 212 -22.93 7.76 -9.59
N SER A 213 -23.40 6.90 -8.69
CA SER A 213 -24.10 7.34 -7.47
C SER A 213 -23.23 8.25 -6.58
N GLN A 214 -21.92 7.98 -6.52
CA GLN A 214 -20.98 8.83 -5.80
C GLN A 214 -20.77 10.18 -6.49
N GLN A 215 -20.64 10.20 -7.82
CA GLN A 215 -20.46 11.41 -8.62
C GLN A 215 -21.71 12.30 -8.60
N ASP A 216 -22.90 11.72 -8.60
CA ASP A 216 -24.17 12.44 -8.43
C ASP A 216 -24.20 13.18 -7.09
N ILE A 217 -23.70 12.55 -6.02
CA ILE A 217 -23.59 13.19 -4.70
C ILE A 217 -22.54 14.30 -4.70
N ILE A 218 -21.37 14.07 -5.30
CA ILE A 218 -20.27 15.04 -5.34
C ILE A 218 -20.67 16.28 -6.15
N SER A 219 -21.42 16.09 -7.25
CA SER A 219 -21.89 17.18 -8.11
C SER A 219 -23.13 17.90 -7.56
N SER A 220 -23.83 17.30 -6.60
CA SER A 220 -24.99 17.92 -5.95
C SER A 220 -24.57 19.05 -4.99
N ASP A 221 -25.42 20.08 -4.89
CA ASP A 221 -25.24 21.15 -3.91
C ASP A 221 -25.17 20.56 -2.48
N PRO A 222 -24.05 20.72 -1.76
CA PRO A 222 -23.88 20.18 -0.41
C PRO A 222 -24.95 20.64 0.59
N ASN A 223 -25.58 21.78 0.33
CA ASN A 223 -26.67 22.32 1.16
C ASN A 223 -28.02 21.67 0.87
N LYS A 224 -28.20 21.08 -0.32
CA LYS A 224 -29.41 20.34 -0.69
C LYS A 224 -29.36 18.86 -0.31
N LEU A 225 -28.18 18.32 0.00
CA LEU A 225 -28.06 17.01 0.62
C LEU A 225 -28.67 17.05 2.03
N GLN A 226 -29.89 16.52 2.12
CA GLN A 226 -30.53 16.18 3.40
C GLN A 226 -29.79 14.99 4.01
N LEU A 227 -28.64 15.26 4.61
CA LEU A 227 -27.90 14.32 5.44
C LEU A 227 -28.59 14.28 6.80
N ASP A 228 -29.64 13.47 6.91
CA ASP A 228 -30.36 13.30 8.17
C ASP A 228 -29.43 12.63 9.19
N GLN A 229 -29.15 13.32 10.31
CA GLN A 229 -28.33 12.80 11.40
C GLN A 229 -28.99 11.61 12.11
N ARG A 230 -30.28 11.33 11.84
CA ARG A 230 -31.09 10.31 12.51
C ARG A 230 -31.59 9.17 11.61
N LEU A 231 -31.44 9.23 10.27
CA LEU A 231 -32.04 8.25 9.36
C LEU A 231 -31.08 7.69 8.29
N LYS A 232 -31.19 6.36 8.11
CA LYS A 232 -30.59 5.52 7.07
C LYS A 232 -31.03 6.02 5.68
N LEU A 233 -30.17 6.73 4.94
CA LEU A 233 -30.44 7.00 3.54
C LEU A 233 -30.37 5.68 2.75
N THR A 234 -31.48 5.30 2.11
CA THR A 234 -31.52 4.27 1.08
C THR A 234 -31.95 4.98 -0.20
N THR A 235 -31.04 5.20 -1.15
CA THR A 235 -31.41 5.73 -2.47
C THR A 235 -31.87 4.55 -3.33
N THR A 236 -33.17 4.40 -3.54
CA THR A 236 -33.70 3.46 -4.53
C THR A 236 -33.40 4.01 -5.92
N GLY A 237 -32.68 3.24 -6.74
CA GLY A 237 -32.39 3.58 -8.14
C GLY A 237 -33.68 3.87 -8.92
N SER A 238 -33.67 4.97 -9.66
CA SER A 238 -34.77 5.35 -10.55
C SER A 238 -34.73 4.50 -11.81
N SER A 239 -35.52 3.41 -11.86
CA SER A 239 -35.96 2.83 -13.13
C SER A 239 -37.11 3.68 -13.68
N ALA A 240 -36.97 4.16 -14.90
CA ALA A 240 -38.02 4.87 -15.62
C ALA A 240 -39.30 4.01 -15.77
N SER A 241 -40.45 4.71 -15.78
CA SER A 241 -41.75 4.31 -16.33
C SER A 241 -42.90 3.99 -15.35
N THR A 242 -43.92 4.87 -15.47
CA THR A 242 -45.39 4.65 -15.36
C THR A 242 -46.03 4.33 -14.00
N LYS A 243 -46.77 5.36 -13.52
CA LYS A 243 -48.06 5.37 -12.81
C LYS A 243 -48.32 4.35 -11.67
N GLU A 244 -48.59 4.92 -10.50
CA GLU A 244 -49.44 4.42 -9.42
C GLU A 244 -49.19 3.00 -8.90
N HIS A 245 -48.34 2.89 -7.87
CA HIS A 245 -48.72 2.37 -6.56
C HIS A 245 -47.57 2.64 -5.58
N ARG A 246 -47.88 3.16 -4.39
CA ARG A 246 -46.90 3.36 -3.30
C ARG A 246 -46.79 2.06 -2.49
N PRO A 247 -45.65 1.34 -2.48
CA PRO A 247 -45.35 0.46 -1.38
C PRO A 247 -44.69 1.29 -0.27
N LYS A 248 -45.43 1.50 0.82
CA LYS A 248 -44.84 1.88 2.10
C LYS A 248 -44.04 0.68 2.62
N LEU A 249 -42.76 0.87 2.94
CA LEU A 249 -42.10 0.00 3.92
C LEU A 249 -41.43 0.86 5.00
N LEU A 250 -41.96 0.69 6.21
CA LEU A 250 -41.40 1.19 7.46
C LEU A 250 -40.14 0.38 7.80
N GLY A 251 -39.12 1.06 8.32
CA GLY A 251 -37.87 0.47 8.75
C GLY A 251 -37.95 -0.24 10.09
N ILE A 252 -36.99 -1.15 10.28
CA ILE A 252 -36.30 -1.41 11.55
C ILE A 252 -34.83 -1.07 11.32
#